data_AF-A0A9D6M684-F1
#
_entry.id   AF-A0A9D6M684-F1
#
_cell.length_a   1.000
_cell.length_b   1.000
_cell.length_c   1.000
_cell.angle_alpha   90.00
_cell.angle_beta   90.00
_cell.angle_gamma   90.00
#
_symmetry.space_group_name_H-M   'P 1'
#
loop_
_entity.id
_entity.type
_entity.pdbx_description
1 polymer ?
#
loop_
_entity_poly.entity_id
_entity_poly.type
_entity_poly.pdbx_seq_one_letter_code
_entity_poly.pdbx_strand_id
1 'polypeptide(L)'
;MTKHLLTISDLTKAEIEAVFEKTKVFKERQKRGIPHRPLLGKTLALIFEKASTRTRVSFKVAMYQLGGNVIFISQRDSQIGRGEPIKDTARVLSRYVDGIVIRTFGHEIVEEFAHYSSVPVINGLTDLHHPCQVLTDVFTIVEKKGSCKGLKVAWIGDGNNMANSWIEAA
;
A
#
# COMPACT_ATOMS: atom_id res chain seq x y z
N MET A 1 17.10 -0.88 8.92
CA MET A 1 16.61 -1.05 7.54
C MET A 1 15.23 -0.44 7.44
N THR A 2 14.88 0.11 6.27
CA THR A 2 13.55 0.64 5.99
C THR A 2 12.54 -0.51 5.86
N LYS A 3 11.33 -0.36 6.42
CA LYS A 3 10.27 -1.37 6.32
C LYS A 3 9.42 -1.08 5.08
N HIS A 4 9.24 -2.08 4.24
CA HIS A 4 8.41 -2.03 3.02
C HIS A 4 7.16 -2.92 3.20
N LEU A 5 6.16 -2.74 2.34
CA LEU A 5 4.97 -3.59 2.25
C LEU A 5 4.79 -4.03 0.79
N LEU A 6 5.38 -5.15 0.41
CA LEU A 6 5.35 -5.71 -0.95
C LEU A 6 4.33 -6.84 -1.06
N THR A 7 4.23 -7.65 -0.02
CA THR A 7 3.29 -8.76 0.19
C THR A 7 2.74 -8.70 1.62
N ILE A 8 1.72 -9.50 1.95
CA ILE A 8 1.22 -9.57 3.34
C ILE A 8 2.26 -10.22 4.26
N SER A 9 3.02 -11.18 3.72
CA SER A 9 4.08 -11.90 4.44
C SER A 9 5.22 -11.00 4.94
N ASP A 10 5.34 -9.77 4.45
CA ASP A 10 6.31 -8.78 4.96
C ASP A 10 5.95 -8.27 6.36
N LEU A 11 4.71 -8.47 6.79
CA LEU A 11 4.23 -8.07 8.10
C LEU A 11 4.06 -9.31 8.99
N THR A 12 4.63 -9.22 10.19
CA THR A 12 4.27 -10.15 11.26
C THR A 12 2.83 -9.90 11.71
N LYS A 13 2.21 -10.92 12.31
CA LYS A 13 0.88 -10.79 12.90
C LYS A 13 0.76 -9.59 13.86
N ALA A 14 1.77 -9.37 14.71
CA ALA A 14 1.80 -8.24 15.64
C ALA A 14 1.85 -6.89 14.92
N GLU A 15 2.57 -6.78 13.80
CA GLU A 15 2.58 -5.58 12.97
C GLU A 15 1.23 -5.35 12.29
N ILE A 16 0.57 -6.41 11.81
CA ILE A 16 -0.79 -6.31 11.24
C ILE A 16 -1.78 -5.83 12.32
N GLU A 17 -1.74 -6.39 13.53
CA GLU A 17 -2.59 -5.97 14.64
C GLU A 17 -2.34 -4.49 15.01
N ALA A 18 -1.07 -4.04 15.01
CA ALA A 18 -0.72 -2.64 15.24
C ALA A 18 -1.25 -1.71 14.13
N VAL A 19 -1.23 -2.15 12.87
CA VAL A 19 -1.84 -1.42 11.74
C VAL A 19 -3.35 -1.33 11.91
N PHE A 20 -4.01 -2.41 12.33
CA PHE A 20 -5.46 -2.44 12.54
C PHE A 20 -5.90 -1.54 13.71
N GLU A 21 -5.15 -1.51 14.80
CA GLU A 21 -5.44 -0.60 15.91
C GLU A 21 -5.34 0.87 15.47
N LYS A 22 -4.27 1.24 14.74
CA LYS A 22 -4.16 2.59 14.15
C LYS A 22 -5.28 2.89 13.18
N THR A 23 -5.67 1.91 12.35
CA THR A 23 -6.78 2.04 11.39
C THR A 23 -8.08 2.35 12.10
N LYS A 24 -8.40 1.65 13.19
CA LYS A 24 -9.58 1.90 14.02
C LYS A 24 -9.58 3.33 14.59
N VAL A 25 -8.45 3.75 15.17
CA VAL A 25 -8.30 5.11 15.75
C VAL A 25 -8.51 6.19 14.69
N PHE A 26 -7.85 6.10 13.53
CA PHE A 26 -7.98 7.11 12.49
C PHE A 26 -9.37 7.12 11.86
N LYS A 27 -9.97 5.95 11.63
CA LYS A 27 -11.35 5.83 11.14
C LYS A 27 -12.35 6.48 12.10
N GLU A 28 -12.18 6.29 13.41
CA GLU A 28 -13.07 6.87 14.43
C GLU A 28 -12.89 8.40 14.52
N ARG A 29 -11.64 8.90 14.53
CA ARG A 29 -11.36 10.34 14.49
C ARG A 29 -11.94 11.01 13.25
N GLN A 30 -11.78 10.38 12.09
CA GLN A 30 -12.34 10.87 10.84
C GLN A 30 -13.87 10.96 10.90
N LYS A 31 -14.55 9.94 11.43
CA LYS A 31 -16.02 9.96 11.62
C LYS A 31 -16.51 11.05 12.57
N ARG A 32 -15.71 11.37 13.60
CA ARG A 32 -16.02 12.43 14.57
C ARG A 32 -15.60 13.83 14.11
N GLY A 33 -15.02 13.95 12.92
CA GLY A 33 -14.50 15.23 12.42
C GLY A 33 -13.30 15.76 13.23
N ILE A 34 -12.59 14.89 13.96
CA ILE A 34 -11.44 15.27 14.79
C ILE A 34 -10.19 15.34 13.89
N PRO A 35 -9.57 16.52 13.71
CA PRO A 35 -8.35 16.64 12.92
C PRO A 35 -7.22 15.80 13.50
N HIS A 36 -6.49 15.08 12.64
CA HIS A 36 -5.34 14.27 13.04
C HIS A 36 -4.30 14.28 11.91
N ARG A 37 -3.18 14.97 12.12
CA ARG A 37 -2.18 15.24 11.07
C ARG A 37 -0.79 14.66 11.38
N PRO A 38 -0.66 13.35 11.60
CA PRO A 38 0.64 12.75 11.94
C PRO A 38 1.65 12.77 10.78
N LEU A 39 1.19 13.00 9.54
CA LEU A 39 2.02 13.08 8.33
C LEU A 39 2.14 14.52 7.82
N LEU A 40 1.99 15.52 8.71
CA LEU A 40 2.11 16.93 8.32
C LEU A 40 3.46 17.20 7.64
N GLY A 41 3.41 17.75 6.42
CA GLY A 41 4.60 18.08 5.63
C GLY A 41 5.27 16.88 4.93
N LYS A 42 4.72 15.66 5.09
CA LYS A 42 5.23 14.45 4.43
C LYS A 42 4.70 14.32 3.00
N THR A 43 5.51 13.79 2.10
CA THR A 43 5.12 13.60 0.69
C THR A 43 5.12 12.12 0.32
N LEU A 44 4.05 11.66 -0.33
CA LEU A 44 3.92 10.30 -0.86
C LEU A 44 3.93 10.36 -2.40
N ALA A 45 4.86 9.64 -3.03
CA ALA A 45 4.82 9.42 -4.47
C ALA A 45 3.87 8.27 -4.82
N LEU A 46 2.97 8.49 -5.76
CA LEU A 46 2.07 7.47 -6.32
C LEU A 46 2.47 7.19 -7.77
N ILE A 47 3.13 6.05 -8.01
CA ILE A 47 3.60 5.61 -9.32
C ILE A 47 2.62 4.57 -9.89
N PHE A 48 1.95 4.89 -10.99
CA PHE A 48 0.87 4.07 -11.55
C PHE A 48 1.13 3.73 -13.02
N GLU A 49 1.49 2.48 -13.29
CA GLU A 49 1.50 1.92 -14.64
C GLU A 49 0.15 1.35 -15.04
N LYS A 50 -0.64 0.90 -14.06
CA LYS A 50 -2.04 0.44 -14.26
C LYS A 50 -3.00 1.46 -13.66
N ALA A 51 -3.88 2.01 -14.49
CA ALA A 51 -4.88 2.97 -14.03
C ALA A 51 -5.77 2.37 -12.92
N SER A 52 -6.04 3.15 -11.87
CA SER A 52 -7.01 2.80 -10.83
C SER A 52 -7.50 4.05 -10.10
N THR A 53 -8.75 4.42 -10.34
CA THR A 53 -9.41 5.53 -9.64
C THR A 53 -9.49 5.25 -8.13
N ARG A 54 -9.88 4.03 -7.75
CA ARG A 54 -10.11 3.66 -6.35
C ARG A 54 -8.84 3.76 -5.51
N THR A 55 -7.76 3.15 -5.97
CA THR A 55 -6.47 3.17 -5.28
C THR A 55 -5.88 4.57 -5.25
N ARG A 56 -5.96 5.32 -6.36
CA ARG A 56 -5.48 6.70 -6.41
C ARG A 56 -6.22 7.59 -5.41
N VAL A 57 -7.56 7.50 -5.39
CA VAL A 57 -8.39 8.32 -4.50
C VAL A 57 -8.14 7.93 -3.04
N SER A 58 -8.05 6.64 -2.70
CA SER A 58 -7.85 6.21 -1.32
C SER A 58 -6.53 6.74 -0.74
N PHE A 59 -5.40 6.58 -1.45
CA PHE A 59 -4.12 7.11 -0.99
C PHE A 59 -4.08 8.63 -0.94
N LYS A 60 -4.65 9.32 -1.94
CA LYS A 60 -4.69 10.79 -1.97
C LYS A 60 -5.50 11.36 -0.82
N VAL A 61 -6.68 10.80 -0.55
CA VAL A 61 -7.54 11.23 0.55
C VAL A 61 -6.88 10.91 1.89
N ALA A 62 -6.27 9.73 2.05
CA ALA A 62 -5.57 9.36 3.27
C ALA A 62 -4.43 10.34 3.59
N MET A 63 -3.57 10.64 2.62
CA MET A 63 -2.48 11.61 2.82
C MET A 63 -3.00 12.99 3.18
N TYR A 64 -4.02 13.49 2.47
CA TYR A 64 -4.63 14.79 2.78
C TYR A 64 -5.19 14.83 4.21
N GLN A 65 -5.95 13.81 4.62
CA GLN A 65 -6.51 13.72 5.97
C GLN A 65 -5.42 13.69 7.05
N LEU A 66 -4.31 12.98 6.78
CA LEU A 66 -3.15 12.87 7.66
C LEU A 66 -2.20 14.08 7.59
N GLY A 67 -2.52 15.11 6.79
CA GLY A 67 -1.77 16.37 6.68
C GLY A 67 -0.60 16.36 5.70
N GLY A 68 -0.44 15.29 4.92
CA GLY A 68 0.62 15.15 3.93
C GLY A 68 0.17 15.47 2.51
N ASN A 69 1.13 15.41 1.59
CA ASN A 69 0.98 15.71 0.18
C ASN A 69 1.19 14.47 -0.69
N VAL A 70 0.69 14.53 -1.93
CA VAL A 70 0.84 13.46 -2.91
C VAL A 70 1.38 14.01 -4.22
N ILE A 71 2.39 13.35 -4.76
CA ILE A 71 2.83 13.50 -6.14
C ILE A 71 2.31 12.29 -6.92
N PHE A 72 1.56 12.52 -7.99
CA PHE A 72 1.05 11.45 -8.84
C PHE A 72 1.86 11.37 -10.13
N ILE A 73 2.42 10.20 -10.41
CA ILE A 73 3.24 9.91 -11.57
C ILE A 73 2.52 8.79 -12.35
N SER A 74 1.99 9.14 -13.52
CA SER A 74 1.31 8.16 -14.37
C SER A 74 2.29 7.47 -15.32
N GLN A 75 1.87 6.35 -15.92
CA GLN A 75 2.63 5.66 -16.97
C GLN A 75 3.06 6.58 -18.12
N ARG A 76 2.23 7.60 -18.45
CA ARG A 76 2.54 8.55 -19.53
C ARG A 76 3.62 9.55 -19.14
N ASP A 77 3.71 9.85 -17.84
CA ASP A 77 4.64 10.84 -17.29
C ASP A 77 5.95 10.18 -16.78
N SER A 78 5.96 8.85 -16.67
CA SER A 78 7.06 8.06 -16.12
C SER A 78 7.93 7.44 -17.21
N GLN A 79 9.26 7.51 -17.03
CA GLN A 79 10.22 6.75 -17.83
C GLN A 79 10.80 5.53 -17.10
N ILE A 80 10.25 5.18 -15.94
CA ILE A 80 10.72 4.04 -15.13
C ILE A 80 10.71 2.77 -15.97
N GLY A 81 11.88 2.14 -16.12
CA GLY A 81 12.06 0.91 -16.91
C GLY A 81 12.02 1.08 -18.43
N ARG A 82 11.66 2.26 -18.96
CA ARG A 82 11.63 2.55 -20.41
C ARG A 82 12.73 3.49 -20.88
N GLY A 83 13.21 4.35 -19.99
CA GLY A 83 14.28 5.33 -20.26
C GLY A 83 15.16 5.61 -19.04
N GLU A 84 14.66 5.37 -17.83
CA GLU A 84 15.42 5.47 -16.59
C GLU A 84 15.49 4.12 -15.86
N PRO A 85 16.68 3.68 -15.41
CA PRO A 85 16.81 2.48 -14.58
C PRO A 85 16.04 2.62 -13.27
N ILE A 86 15.30 1.56 -12.88
CA ILE A 86 14.50 1.52 -11.64
C ILE A 86 15.36 1.89 -10.42
N LYS A 87 16.57 1.32 -10.31
CA LYS A 87 17.54 1.63 -9.26
C LYS A 87 17.85 3.12 -9.10
N ASP A 88 17.95 3.87 -10.20
CA ASP A 88 18.37 5.27 -10.19
C ASP A 88 17.18 6.15 -9.85
N THR A 89 16.01 5.87 -10.44
CA THR A 89 14.77 6.53 -10.05
C THR A 89 14.44 6.30 -8.57
N ALA A 90 14.61 5.07 -8.05
CA ALA A 90 14.37 4.74 -6.64
C ALA A 90 15.27 5.55 -5.69
N ARG A 91 16.58 5.62 -5.99
CA ARG A 91 17.54 6.39 -5.20
C ARG A 91 17.23 7.88 -5.21
N VAL A 92 16.94 8.44 -6.38
CA VAL A 92 16.66 9.87 -6.54
C VAL A 92 15.34 10.23 -5.86
N LEU A 93 14.26 9.49 -6.14
CA LEU A 93 12.95 9.79 -5.58
C LEU A 93 12.93 9.69 -4.05
N SER A 94 13.66 8.73 -3.48
CA SER A 94 13.80 8.57 -2.02
C SER A 94 14.47 9.76 -1.32
N ARG A 95 15.12 10.68 -2.05
CA ARG A 95 15.66 11.93 -1.48
C ARG A 95 14.64 13.06 -1.42
N TYR A 96 13.52 12.92 -2.13
CA TYR A 96 12.51 13.97 -2.26
C TYR A 96 11.20 13.67 -1.54
N VAL A 97 10.86 12.39 -1.35
CA VAL A 97 9.59 11.96 -0.76
C VAL A 97 9.82 11.10 0.47
N ASP A 98 8.79 10.95 1.30
CA ASP A 98 8.82 10.20 2.56
C ASP A 98 8.25 8.78 2.44
N GLY A 99 7.62 8.46 1.31
CA GLY A 99 7.08 7.15 1.01
C GLY A 99 6.65 7.03 -0.45
N ILE A 100 6.56 5.80 -0.93
CA ILE A 100 6.31 5.50 -2.33
C ILE A 100 5.26 4.39 -2.42
N VAL A 101 4.23 4.57 -3.24
CA VAL A 101 3.27 3.53 -3.61
C VAL A 101 3.46 3.22 -5.09
N ILE A 102 3.61 1.95 -5.42
CA ILE A 102 3.78 1.49 -6.78
C ILE A 102 2.62 0.56 -7.15
N ARG A 103 1.99 0.86 -8.29
CA ARG A 103 1.00 -0.01 -8.92
C ARG A 103 1.47 -0.34 -10.33
N THR A 104 1.92 -1.57 -10.53
CA THR A 104 2.60 -2.04 -11.74
C THR A 104 2.09 -3.44 -12.12
N PHE A 105 2.69 -4.05 -13.13
CA PHE A 105 2.43 -5.41 -13.59
C PHE A 105 3.35 -6.39 -12.84
N GLY A 106 4.65 -6.31 -13.10
CA GLY A 106 5.68 -7.19 -12.53
C GLY A 106 5.92 -6.96 -11.04
N HIS A 107 6.05 -8.03 -10.27
CA HIS A 107 6.38 -7.92 -8.85
C HIS A 107 7.84 -7.52 -8.64
N GLU A 108 8.72 -8.00 -9.52
CA GLU A 108 10.15 -7.71 -9.56
C GLU A 108 10.45 -6.21 -9.63
N ILE A 109 9.58 -5.43 -10.29
CA ILE A 109 9.70 -3.98 -10.36
C ILE A 109 9.57 -3.37 -8.96
N VAL A 110 8.63 -3.86 -8.17
CA VAL A 110 8.40 -3.36 -6.81
C VAL A 110 9.53 -3.81 -5.88
N GLU A 111 10.01 -5.05 -6.03
CA GLU A 111 11.15 -5.59 -5.28
C GLU A 111 12.44 -4.81 -5.55
N GLU A 112 12.77 -4.57 -6.83
CA GLU A 112 13.94 -3.78 -7.22
C GLU A 112 13.83 -2.35 -6.69
N PHE A 113 12.66 -1.72 -6.82
CA PHE A 113 12.44 -0.37 -6.31
C PHE A 113 12.65 -0.32 -4.79
N ALA A 114 12.09 -1.29 -4.05
CA ALA A 114 12.26 -1.39 -2.60
C ALA A 114 13.71 -1.61 -2.21
N HIS A 115 14.45 -2.46 -2.94
CA HIS A 115 15.87 -2.74 -2.69
C HIS A 115 16.74 -1.47 -2.74
N TYR A 116 16.44 -0.56 -3.67
CA TYR A 116 17.20 0.69 -3.84
C TYR A 116 16.59 1.91 -3.15
N SER A 117 15.42 1.77 -2.53
CA SER A 117 14.71 2.86 -1.87
C SER A 117 15.18 3.02 -0.42
N SER A 118 15.48 4.27 -0.03
CA SER A 118 15.73 4.58 1.39
C SER A 118 14.46 4.89 2.18
N VAL A 119 13.31 5.02 1.50
CA VAL A 119 11.98 5.27 2.12
C VAL A 119 11.01 4.10 1.89
N PRO A 120 9.94 3.96 2.70
CA PRO A 120 9.01 2.86 2.57
C PRO A 120 8.39 2.77 1.18
N VAL A 121 8.33 1.54 0.64
CA VAL A 121 7.67 1.22 -0.62
C VAL A 121 6.46 0.35 -0.31
N ILE A 122 5.31 0.73 -0.87
CA ILE A 122 4.02 0.06 -0.67
C ILE A 122 3.53 -0.46 -2.02
N ASN A 123 3.28 -1.76 -2.11
CA ASN A 123 2.64 -2.39 -3.25
C ASN A 123 1.13 -2.02 -3.28
N GLY A 124 0.78 -1.13 -4.19
CA GLY A 124 -0.59 -0.72 -4.46
C GLY A 124 -1.38 -1.73 -5.31
N LEU A 125 -0.69 -2.59 -6.06
CA LEU A 125 -1.11 -3.82 -6.74
C LEU A 125 -0.03 -4.23 -7.75
N THR A 126 0.26 -5.53 -7.82
CA THR A 126 0.96 -6.20 -8.93
C THR A 126 0.04 -7.28 -9.52
N ASP A 127 0.46 -7.93 -10.61
CA ASP A 127 -0.28 -9.09 -11.15
C ASP A 127 -0.24 -10.29 -10.20
N LEU A 128 0.74 -10.32 -9.29
CA LEU A 128 0.94 -11.41 -8.34
C LEU A 128 0.30 -11.15 -6.96
N HIS A 129 0.29 -9.90 -6.46
CA HIS A 129 -0.14 -9.58 -5.10
C HIS A 129 -0.96 -8.29 -5.00
N HIS A 130 -1.91 -8.25 -4.07
CA HIS A 130 -2.66 -7.04 -3.72
C HIS A 130 -2.80 -6.88 -2.18
N PRO A 131 -1.69 -6.67 -1.46
CA PRO A 131 -1.68 -6.73 0.01
C PRO A 131 -2.60 -5.68 0.65
N CYS A 132 -2.64 -4.46 0.11
CA CYS A 132 -3.50 -3.39 0.61
C CYS A 132 -4.99 -3.77 0.63
N GLN A 133 -5.47 -4.49 -0.40
CA GLN A 133 -6.87 -4.87 -0.48
C GLN A 133 -7.20 -5.97 0.53
N VAL A 134 -6.42 -7.05 0.57
CA VAL A 134 -6.70 -8.16 1.49
C VAL A 134 -6.53 -7.73 2.96
N LEU A 135 -5.56 -6.87 3.31
CA LEU A 135 -5.48 -6.27 4.65
C LEU A 135 -6.76 -5.49 5.01
N THR A 136 -7.33 -4.77 4.05
CA THR A 136 -8.59 -4.03 4.23
C THR A 136 -9.77 -4.99 4.41
N ASP A 137 -9.79 -6.09 3.66
CA ASP A 137 -10.83 -7.12 3.76
C ASP A 137 -10.78 -7.83 5.13
N VAL A 138 -9.58 -8.20 5.60
CA VAL A 138 -9.38 -8.79 6.93
C VAL A 138 -9.79 -7.81 8.03
N PHE A 139 -9.40 -6.53 7.94
CA PHE A 139 -9.86 -5.51 8.88
C PHE A 139 -11.38 -5.41 8.92
N THR A 140 -12.03 -5.48 7.75
CA THR A 140 -13.50 -5.48 7.65
C THR A 140 -14.11 -6.71 8.31
N ILE A 141 -13.52 -7.90 8.14
CA ILE A 141 -13.97 -9.12 8.84
C ILE A 141 -13.87 -8.93 10.35
N VAL A 142 -12.74 -8.42 10.86
CA VAL A 142 -12.55 -8.16 12.29
C VAL A 142 -13.59 -7.15 12.80
N GLU A 143 -13.88 -6.08 12.06
CA GLU A 143 -14.93 -5.12 12.44
C GLU A 143 -16.33 -5.74 12.49
N LYS A 144 -16.63 -6.69 11.60
CA LYS A 144 -17.99 -7.28 11.46
C LYS A 144 -18.20 -8.55 12.28
N LYS A 145 -17.13 -9.28 12.59
CA LYS A 145 -17.17 -10.59 13.25
C LYS A 145 -16.41 -10.62 14.59
N GLY A 146 -15.71 -9.54 14.95
CA GLY A 146 -14.91 -9.42 16.17
C GLY A 146 -13.53 -10.08 16.07
N SER A 147 -13.38 -11.16 15.32
CA SER A 147 -12.11 -11.83 15.07
C SER A 147 -12.13 -12.59 13.74
N CYS A 148 -10.95 -12.81 13.17
CA CYS A 148 -10.75 -13.78 12.08
C CYS A 148 -10.46 -15.21 12.58
N LYS A 149 -10.23 -15.41 13.89
CA LYS A 149 -9.85 -16.71 14.46
C LYS A 149 -10.96 -17.74 14.27
N GLY A 150 -10.62 -18.85 13.63
CA GLY A 150 -11.55 -19.97 13.39
C GLY A 150 -12.57 -19.71 12.27
N LEU A 151 -12.47 -18.58 11.57
CA LEU A 151 -13.29 -18.35 10.37
C LEU A 151 -12.70 -19.11 9.18
N LYS A 152 -13.60 -19.52 8.28
CA LYS A 152 -13.23 -20.09 6.98
C LYS A 152 -13.53 -19.07 5.90
N VAL A 153 -12.53 -18.71 5.11
CA VAL A 153 -12.69 -17.87 3.92
C VAL A 153 -12.76 -18.79 2.71
N ALA A 154 -13.79 -18.62 1.88
CA ALA A 154 -13.94 -19.35 0.61
C ALA A 154 -13.68 -18.38 -0.55
N TRP A 155 -12.66 -18.67 -1.35
CA TRP A 155 -12.39 -17.99 -2.61
C TRP A 155 -12.99 -18.82 -3.76
N ILE A 156 -13.81 -18.20 -4.61
CA ILE A 156 -14.49 -18.88 -5.73
C ILE A 156 -14.16 -18.12 -7.01
N GLY A 157 -13.58 -18.83 -7.98
CA GLY A 157 -13.16 -18.28 -9.27
C GLY A 157 -11.66 -18.45 -9.50
N ASP A 158 -11.11 -17.60 -10.37
CA ASP A 158 -9.74 -17.74 -10.85
C ASP A 158 -8.69 -17.49 -9.76
N GLY A 159 -7.53 -18.13 -9.90
CA GLY A 159 -6.31 -17.74 -9.20
C GLY A 159 -5.81 -16.41 -9.76
N ASN A 160 -5.71 -15.39 -8.90
CA ASN A 160 -5.21 -14.07 -9.25
C ASN A 160 -4.47 -13.43 -8.06
N ASN A 161 -4.05 -12.17 -8.20
CA ASN A 161 -3.39 -11.44 -7.12
C ASN A 161 -4.15 -11.42 -5.79
N MET A 162 -5.49 -11.39 -5.82
CA MET A 162 -6.31 -11.47 -4.62
C MET A 162 -6.24 -12.86 -4.00
N ALA A 163 -6.37 -13.93 -4.81
CA ALA A 163 -6.26 -15.30 -4.32
C ALA A 163 -4.91 -15.55 -3.63
N ASN A 164 -3.82 -15.10 -4.25
CA ASN A 164 -2.47 -15.20 -3.66
C ASN A 164 -2.36 -14.43 -2.34
N SER A 165 -2.81 -13.17 -2.30
CA SER A 165 -2.79 -12.40 -1.06
C SER A 165 -3.71 -12.96 0.02
N TRP A 166 -4.81 -13.63 -0.33
CA TRP A 166 -5.63 -14.36 0.65
C TRP A 166 -4.93 -15.59 1.21
N ILE A 167 -4.13 -16.30 0.39
CA ILE A 167 -3.30 -17.41 0.86
C ILE A 167 -2.23 -16.90 1.84
N GLU A 168 -1.61 -15.75 1.59
CA GLU A 168 -0.65 -15.14 2.52
C GLU A 168 -1.28 -14.70 3.86
N ALA A 169 -2.55 -14.29 3.82
CA ALA A 169 -3.26 -13.81 4.99
C ALA A 169 -3.81 -14.93 5.89
N ALA A 170 -3.87 -16.16 5.39
CA ALA A 170 -4.44 -17.33 6.06
C ALA A 170 -3.47 -17.94 7.08
#